data_AF-A0A7C7ZGE7-F1
#
_entry.id   AF-A0A7C7ZGE7-F1
#
_cell.length_a   1.000
_cell.length_b   1.000
_cell.length_c   1.000
_cell.angle_alpha   90.00
_cell.angle_beta   90.00
_cell.angle_gamma   90.00
#
_symmetry.space_group_name_H-M   'P 1'
#
loop_
_entity.id
_entity.type
_entity.pdbx_description
1 polymer ?
#
loop_
_entity_poly.entity_id
_entity_poly.type
_entity_poly.pdbx_seq_one_letter_code
_entity_poly.pdbx_strand_id
1 'polypeptide(L)' 'MGRSIAALVVELRLGDEIARALTHHKGELGDLLTLAEAVELSQLEKFEDELAHWDLGLAGLQQLEHDAYAWVHGLMAPAP' A
#
# COMPACT_ATOMS: atom_id res chain seq x y z
N MET A 1 -5.99 -17.78 16.18
CA MET A 1 -6.21 -17.82 14.72
C MET A 1 -6.84 -16.49 14.33
N GLY A 2 -6.17 -15.71 13.49
CA GLY A 2 -6.69 -14.42 13.02
C GLY A 2 -7.88 -14.63 12.06
N ARG A 3 -8.77 -13.63 11.98
CA ARG A 3 -9.82 -13.58 10.96
C ARG A 3 -9.19 -13.41 9.58
N SER A 4 -9.82 -13.95 8.53
CA SER A 4 -9.36 -13.70 7.16
C SER A 4 -9.66 -12.26 6.74
N ILE A 5 -8.84 -11.70 5.86
CA ILE A 5 -9.05 -10.36 5.29
C ILE A 5 -10.43 -10.27 4.63
N ALA A 6 -10.85 -11.29 3.90
CA ALA A 6 -12.18 -11.34 3.28
C ALA A 6 -13.32 -11.21 4.30
N ALA A 7 -13.20 -11.84 5.48
CA ALA A 7 -14.20 -11.70 6.53
C ALA A 7 -14.25 -10.27 7.11
N LEU A 8 -13.07 -9.63 7.28
CA LEU A 8 -12.97 -8.27 7.77
C LEU A 8 -13.54 -7.24 6.78
N VAL A 9 -13.27 -7.41 5.49
CA VAL A 9 -13.79 -6.55 4.42
C VAL A 9 -15.34 -6.52 4.44
N VAL A 10 -15.96 -7.69 4.60
CA VAL A 10 -17.42 -7.81 4.70
C VAL A 10 -17.95 -7.17 5.98
N GLU A 11 -17.32 -7.44 7.12
CA GLU A 11 -17.72 -6.91 8.44
C GLU A 11 -17.68 -5.38 8.48
N LEU A 12 -16.60 -4.80 7.93
CA LEU A 12 -16.38 -3.35 7.89
C LEU A 12 -17.15 -2.65 6.77
N ARG A 13 -17.84 -3.41 5.90
CA ARG A 13 -18.60 -2.88 4.75
C ARG A 13 -17.76 -1.93 3.89
N LEU A 14 -16.54 -2.34 3.58
CA LEU A 14 -15.62 -1.52 2.78
C LEU A 14 -16.19 -1.34 1.36
N GLY A 15 -15.83 -0.22 0.74
CA GLY A 15 -16.19 0.05 -0.65
C GLY A 15 -15.61 -1.00 -1.61
N ASP A 16 -16.26 -1.19 -2.76
CA ASP A 16 -15.92 -2.23 -3.74
C ASP A 16 -14.46 -2.14 -4.26
N GLU A 17 -13.95 -0.92 -4.41
CA GLU A 17 -12.56 -0.70 -4.81
C GLU A 17 -11.56 -1.19 -3.76
N ILE A 18 -11.75 -0.79 -2.50
CA ILE A 18 -10.92 -1.21 -1.37
C ILE A 18 -11.04 -2.72 -1.15
N ALA A 19 -12.25 -3.27 -1.25
CA ALA A 19 -12.49 -4.70 -1.13
C ALA A 19 -11.68 -5.49 -2.16
N ARG A 20 -11.76 -5.10 -3.44
CA ARG A 20 -11.04 -5.77 -4.53
C ARG A 20 -9.52 -5.62 -4.41
N ALA A 21 -9.03 -4.46 -3.98
CA ALA A 21 -7.62 -4.27 -3.71
C ALA A 21 -7.12 -5.23 -2.61
N LEU A 22 -7.83 -5.28 -1.47
CA LEU A 22 -7.42 -6.09 -0.32
C LEU A 22 -7.57 -7.60 -0.52
N THR A 23 -8.55 -8.07 -1.31
CA THR A 23 -8.79 -9.51 -1.47
C THR A 23 -8.19 -10.10 -2.74
N HIS A 24 -7.93 -9.27 -3.76
CA HIS A 24 -7.51 -9.75 -5.08
C HIS A 24 -6.36 -8.97 -5.70
N HIS A 25 -5.84 -7.93 -5.04
CA HIS A 25 -4.81 -7.03 -5.60
C HIS A 25 -5.23 -6.50 -6.98
N LYS A 26 -6.48 -6.01 -7.10
CA LYS A 26 -7.04 -5.53 -8.37
C LYS A 26 -7.40 -4.06 -8.34
N GLY A 27 -7.20 -3.41 -9.49
CA GLY A 27 -7.48 -2.00 -9.69
C GLY A 27 -6.33 -1.13 -9.17
N GLU A 28 -6.48 0.18 -9.29
CA GLU A 28 -5.44 1.17 -8.96
C GLU A 28 -4.91 1.00 -7.52
N LEU A 29 -5.82 0.85 -6.55
CA LEU A 29 -5.45 0.56 -5.15
C LEU A 29 -4.76 -0.81 -4.97
N GLY A 30 -5.09 -1.80 -5.78
CA GLY A 30 -4.46 -3.12 -5.75
C GLY A 30 -3.04 -3.09 -6.31
N ASP A 31 -2.82 -2.30 -7.35
CA ASP A 31 -1.49 -2.09 -7.95
C ASP A 31 -0.59 -1.33 -6.97
N LEU A 32 -1.12 -0.29 -6.30
CA LEU A 32 -0.42 0.41 -5.21
C LEU A 32 -0.12 -0.50 -4.02
N LEU A 33 -1.07 -1.37 -3.63
CA LEU A 33 -0.84 -2.34 -2.55
C LEU A 33 0.27 -3.33 -2.91
N THR A 34 0.30 -3.80 -4.15
CA THR A 34 1.35 -4.69 -4.65
C THR A 34 2.72 -4.02 -4.62
N LEU A 35 2.78 -2.75 -5.03
CA LEU A 35 4.00 -1.95 -4.93
C LEU A 35 4.45 -1.79 -3.47
N ALA A 36 3.54 -1.40 -2.58
CA ALA A 36 3.85 -1.24 -1.16
C ALA A 36 4.37 -2.55 -0.53
N GLU A 37 3.75 -3.69 -0.83
CA GLU A 37 4.21 -5.00 -0.37
C GLU A 37 5.61 -5.34 -0.92
N ALA A 38 5.90 -4.99 -2.17
CA ALA A 38 7.22 -5.21 -2.76
C ALA A 38 8.31 -4.36 -2.12
N VAL A 39 7.98 -3.11 -1.79
CA VAL A 39 8.85 -2.15 -1.07
C VAL A 39 9.21 -2.71 0.30
N GLU A 40 8.21 -3.14 1.08
CA GLU A 40 8.38 -3.77 2.40
C GLU A 40 9.26 -5.04 2.34
N LEU A 41 9.20 -5.77 1.22
CA LEU A 41 10.01 -6.97 0.99
C LEU A 41 11.39 -6.68 0.37
N SER A 42 11.77 -5.41 0.21
CA SER A 42 13.01 -4.98 -0.43
C SER A 42 13.21 -5.55 -1.85
N GLN A 43 12.12 -5.74 -2.61
CA GLN A 43 12.15 -6.26 -3.98
C GLN A 43 12.14 -5.16 -5.04
N LEU A 44 12.63 -3.97 -4.71
CA LEU A 44 12.55 -2.75 -5.53
C LEU A 44 13.10 -2.91 -6.95
N GLU A 45 14.11 -3.76 -7.14
CA GLU A 45 14.71 -4.04 -8.46
C GLU A 45 13.70 -4.61 -9.48
N LYS A 46 12.58 -5.18 -9.00
CA LYS A 46 11.51 -5.71 -9.85
C LYS A 46 10.42 -4.69 -10.16
N PHE A 47 10.49 -3.49 -9.58
CA PHE A 47 9.42 -2.50 -9.58
C PHE A 47 9.88 -1.10 -10.04
N GLU A 48 11.06 -0.97 -10.67
CA GLU A 48 11.53 0.31 -11.20
C GLU A 48 10.60 0.87 -12.29
N ASP A 49 10.05 0.00 -13.15
CA ASP A 49 9.10 0.39 -14.19
C ASP A 49 7.75 0.81 -13.59
N GLU A 50 7.30 0.13 -12.54
CA GLU A 50 6.09 0.45 -11.79
C GLU A 50 6.22 1.77 -11.03
N LEU A 51 7.40 2.08 -10.48
CA LEU A 51 7.65 3.39 -9.85
C LEU A 51 7.50 4.53 -10.87
N ALA A 52 7.99 4.33 -12.11
CA ALA A 52 7.82 5.31 -13.18
C ALA A 52 6.35 5.50 -13.59
N HIS A 53 5.51 4.45 -13.50
CA HIS A 53 4.07 4.56 -13.74
C HIS A 53 3.40 5.57 -12.80
N TRP A 54 3.89 5.68 -11.57
CA TRP A 54 3.36 6.59 -10.54
C TRP A 54 4.11 7.92 -10.44
N ASP A 55 4.98 8.25 -11.41
CA ASP A 55 5.86 9.42 -11.38
C ASP A 55 6.69 9.50 -10.09
N LEU A 56 7.06 8.32 -9.56
CA LEU A 56 7.81 8.17 -8.32
C LEU A 56 9.26 7.79 -8.63
N GLY A 57 10.19 8.61 -8.16
CA GLY A 57 11.60 8.24 -8.10
C GLY A 57 11.95 7.57 -6.77
N LEU A 58 13.11 6.91 -6.71
CA LEU A 58 13.62 6.26 -5.49
C LEU A 58 13.65 7.20 -4.27
N ALA A 59 14.05 8.46 -4.47
CA ALA A 59 14.07 9.46 -3.39
C ALA A 59 12.66 9.80 -2.88
N GLY A 60 11.67 9.87 -3.78
CA GLY A 60 10.27 10.09 -3.41
C GLY A 60 9.71 8.91 -2.64
N LEU A 61 10.02 7.69 -3.08
CA LEU A 61 9.64 6.47 -2.37
C LEU A 61 10.22 6.42 -0.96
N GLN A 62 11.51 6.70 -0.79
CA GLN A 62 12.16 6.73 0.54
C GLN A 62 11.52 7.76 1.48
N GLN A 63 11.10 8.91 0.94
CA GLN A 63 10.36 9.89 1.73
C GLN A 63 9.00 9.35 2.17
N LEU A 64 8.27 8.68 1.27
CA LEU A 64 6.98 8.06 1.61
C LEU A 64 7.12 6.96 2.67
N GLU A 65 8.18 6.13 2.60
CA GLU A 65 8.48 5.14 3.64
C GLU A 65 8.74 5.81 5.00
N HIS A 66 9.53 6.89 5.00
CA HIS A 66 9.80 7.67 6.21
C HIS A 66 8.51 8.24 6.80
N ASP A 67 7.66 8.81 5.95
CA ASP A 67 6.41 9.44 6.36
C ASP A 67 5.42 8.40 6.90
N ALA A 68 5.33 7.23 6.24
CA ALA A 68 4.53 6.10 6.71
C ALA A 68 5.01 5.58 8.06
N TYR A 69 6.32 5.41 8.23
CA TYR A 69 6.93 5.03 9.51
C TYR A 69 6.58 6.04 10.62
N ALA A 70 6.80 7.33 10.35
CA ALA A 70 6.50 8.39 11.30
C ALA A 70 5.01 8.42 11.67
N TRP A 71 4.11 8.22 10.71
CA TRP A 71 2.68 8.16 10.96
C TRP A 71 2.27 6.94 11.79
N VAL A 72 2.71 5.73 11.43
CA VAL A 72 2.39 4.48 12.15
C VAL A 72 2.87 4.53 13.59
N HIS A 73 4.00 5.19 13.85
CA HIS A 73 4.55 5.39 15.18
C HIS A 73 4.01 6.62 15.92
N GLY A 74 3.05 7.34 15.34
CA GLY A 74 2.42 8.51 15.95
C GLY A 74 3.35 9.72 16.09
N LEU A 75 4.45 9.74 15.33
CA LEU A 75 5.40 10.86 15.25
C LEU A 75 4.88 11.98 14.32
N MET A 76 3.90 11.66 13.48
CA MET A 76 3.27 12.58 12.54
C MET A 76 1.77 12.28 12.40
N ALA A 77 0.96 13.33 12.19
CA ALA A 77 -0.43 13.19 11.77
C ALA A 77 -0.51 12.92 10.27
N PRO A 78 -1.48 12.13 9.78
CA PRO A 78 -1.63 11.93 8.35
C PRO A 78 -1.87 13.29 7.66
N ALA A 79 -1.29 13.47 6.47
CA ALA A 79 -1.56 14.65 5.66
C ALA A 79 -3.08 14.79 5.41
N PRO A 80 -3.63 16.01 5.43
CA PRO A 80 -5.05 16.26 5.24
C PRO A 80 -5.55 15.94 3.82
#